data_AF-A0A257TS61-F1
#
_entry.id   AF-A0A257TS61-F1
#
_cell.length_a   1.000
_cell.length_b   1.000
_cell.length_c   1.000
_cell.angle_alpha   90.00
_cell.angle_beta   90.00
_cell.angle_gamma   90.00
#
_symmetry.space_group_name_H-M   'P 1'
#
loop_
_entity.id
_entity.type
_entity.pdbx_description
1 polymer ?
#
loop_
_entity_poly.entity_id
_entity_poly.type
_entity_poly.pdbx_seq_one_letter_code
_entity_poly.pdbx_strand_id
1 'polypeptide(L)'
;PAAETVTAKELASLRLEACEVEACRRLLDGQPPSASIGYERARLLVQAAALRIRMDEEAREIDRLHRRGSDHLAETLERGSQSLQRASEIDRRFGWLVDDALYRGDTNHLEQLYRCRFRLLRAYSGLWLIHNERGGISPF
;
A
#
# COMPACT_ATOMS: atom_id res chain seq x y z
N PRO A 1 -14.11 16.26 19.87
CA PRO A 1 -14.26 17.29 18.82
C PRO A 1 -12.95 17.73 18.15
N ALA A 2 -11.91 18.19 18.86
CA ALA A 2 -10.63 18.60 18.24
C ALA A 2 -9.77 17.39 17.78
N ALA A 3 -9.75 16.31 18.54
CA ALA A 3 -9.03 15.09 18.16
C ALA A 3 -9.65 14.44 16.91
N GLU A 4 -10.98 14.29 16.86
CA GLU A 4 -11.70 13.71 15.71
C GLU A 4 -11.49 14.51 14.41
N THR A 5 -11.39 15.84 14.50
CA THR A 5 -11.15 16.71 13.33
C THR A 5 -9.70 16.65 12.84
N VAL A 6 -8.73 16.50 13.74
CA VAL A 6 -7.31 16.23 13.39
C VAL A 6 -7.19 14.86 12.72
N THR A 7 -7.81 13.82 13.29
CA THR A 7 -7.84 12.47 12.71
C THR A 7 -8.50 12.46 11.32
N ALA A 8 -9.60 13.20 11.13
CA ALA A 8 -10.25 13.32 9.82
C ALA A 8 -9.38 14.02 8.77
N LYS A 9 -8.60 15.03 9.16
CA LYS A 9 -7.70 15.77 8.25
C LYS A 9 -6.45 14.95 7.89
N GLU A 10 -5.90 14.21 8.84
CA GLU A 10 -4.80 13.27 8.61
C GLU A 10 -5.27 12.12 7.70
N LEU A 11 -6.44 11.53 7.94
CA LEU A 11 -6.99 10.51 7.04
C LEU A 11 -7.26 11.03 5.62
N ALA A 12 -7.66 12.30 5.48
CA ALA A 12 -7.84 12.93 4.18
C ALA A 12 -6.52 13.09 3.40
N SER A 13 -5.41 13.39 4.08
CA SER A 13 -4.09 13.54 3.43
C SER A 13 -3.53 12.21 2.90
N LEU A 14 -3.92 11.09 3.53
CA LEU A 14 -3.55 9.72 3.11
C LEU A 14 -4.24 9.30 1.79
N ARG A 15 -5.24 10.07 1.33
CA ARG A 15 -6.01 9.84 0.10
C ARG A 15 -6.56 8.41 0.01
N LEU A 16 -7.05 7.88 1.12
CA LEU A 16 -7.61 6.54 1.19
C LEU A 16 -8.90 6.44 0.35
N GLU A 17 -9.09 5.32 -0.33
CA GLU A 17 -10.36 4.96 -0.97
C GLU A 17 -11.41 4.56 0.07
N ALA A 18 -12.69 4.64 -0.29
CA ALA A 18 -13.79 4.28 0.60
C ALA A 18 -13.66 2.85 1.17
N CYS A 19 -13.23 1.89 0.36
CA CYS A 19 -13.00 0.50 0.80
C CYS A 19 -11.78 0.35 1.72
N GLU A 20 -10.74 1.19 1.57
CA GLU A 20 -9.57 1.22 2.47
C GLU A 20 -9.97 1.81 3.84
N VAL A 21 -10.79 2.87 3.84
CA VAL A 21 -11.34 3.45 5.07
C VAL A 21 -12.23 2.44 5.81
N GLU A 22 -13.11 1.75 5.09
CA GLU A 22 -13.98 0.75 5.67
C GLU A 22 -13.19 -0.45 6.23
N ALA A 23 -12.13 -0.87 5.53
CA ALA A 23 -11.21 -1.88 6.03
C ALA A 23 -10.52 -1.45 7.33
N CYS A 24 -10.06 -0.19 7.43
CA CYS A 24 -9.49 0.35 8.66
C CYS A 24 -10.49 0.30 9.82
N ARG A 25 -11.73 0.78 9.61
CA ARG A 25 -12.78 0.74 10.64
C ARG A 25 -13.05 -0.68 11.11
N ARG A 26 -13.22 -1.61 10.17
CA ARG A 26 -13.47 -3.03 10.48
C ARG A 26 -12.36 -3.66 11.33
N LEU A 27 -11.10 -3.28 11.11
CA LEU A 27 -9.98 -3.77 11.92
C LEU A 27 -9.91 -3.11 13.31
N LEU A 28 -10.33 -1.84 13.43
CA LEU A 28 -10.36 -1.10 14.69
C LEU A 28 -11.51 -1.52 15.60
N ASP A 29 -12.65 -1.92 15.02
CA ASP A 29 -13.85 -2.34 15.77
C ASP A 29 -13.66 -3.66 16.53
N GLY A 30 -12.49 -4.31 16.42
CA GLY A 30 -12.09 -5.43 17.29
C GLY A 30 -12.94 -6.69 17.15
N GLN A 31 -13.77 -6.81 16.12
CA GLN A 31 -14.52 -8.03 15.82
C GLN A 31 -13.55 -9.22 15.77
N PRO A 32 -13.81 -10.30 16.52
CA PRO A 32 -12.82 -11.34 16.74
C PRO A 32 -12.36 -11.93 15.41
N PRO A 33 -11.06 -12.23 15.26
CA PRO A 33 -10.53 -12.90 14.08
C PRO A 33 -11.04 -14.34 14.08
N SER A 34 -12.26 -14.57 13.61
CA SER A 34 -12.48 -15.82 12.89
C SER A 34 -11.69 -15.71 11.60
N ALA A 35 -11.12 -16.81 11.10
CA ALA A 35 -10.40 -16.92 9.84
C ALA A 35 -11.32 -16.65 8.63
N SER A 36 -12.04 -15.53 8.66
CA SER A 36 -12.97 -15.09 7.65
C SER A 36 -12.20 -14.39 6.55
N ILE A 37 -12.54 -14.76 5.32
CA ILE A 37 -12.01 -14.12 4.11
C ILE A 37 -12.19 -12.59 4.14
N GLY A 38 -13.25 -12.11 4.80
CA GLY A 38 -13.52 -10.68 4.97
C GLY A 38 -12.49 -9.96 5.86
N TYR A 39 -11.99 -10.61 6.91
CA TYR A 39 -10.93 -10.05 7.77
C TYR A 39 -9.58 -10.03 7.05
N GLU A 40 -9.24 -11.12 6.36
CA GLU A 40 -8.03 -11.22 5.52
C GLU A 40 -8.01 -10.15 4.43
N ARG A 41 -9.15 -9.96 3.75
CA ARG A 41 -9.30 -8.90 2.75
C ARG A 41 -9.13 -7.52 3.37
N ALA A 42 -9.77 -7.22 4.49
CA ALA A 42 -9.61 -5.93 5.17
C ALA A 42 -8.15 -5.67 5.54
N ARG A 43 -7.45 -6.66 6.10
CA ARG A 43 -6.02 -6.56 6.42
C ARG A 43 -5.17 -6.29 5.18
N LEU A 44 -5.44 -6.98 4.07
CA LEU A 44 -4.74 -6.75 2.82
C LEU A 44 -4.93 -5.32 2.30
N LEU A 45 -6.17 -4.81 2.31
CA LEU A 45 -6.47 -3.45 1.85
C LEU A 45 -5.72 -2.39 2.66
N VAL A 46 -5.70 -2.52 4.00
CA VAL A 46 -4.97 -1.58 4.87
C VAL A 46 -3.46 -1.68 4.66
N GLN A 47 -2.91 -2.89 4.54
CA GLN A 47 -1.48 -3.09 4.27
C GLN A 47 -1.07 -2.50 2.92
N ALA A 48 -1.89 -2.69 1.88
CA ALA A 48 -1.65 -2.13 0.56
C ALA A 48 -1.71 -0.60 0.57
N ALA A 49 -2.69 -0.01 1.25
CA ALA A 49 -2.81 1.44 1.38
C ALA A 49 -1.60 2.05 2.11
N ALA A 50 -1.21 1.47 3.25
CA ALA A 50 -0.05 1.92 4.02
C ALA A 50 1.25 1.82 3.21
N LEU A 51 1.45 0.70 2.50
CA LEU A 51 2.65 0.52 1.68
C LEU A 51 2.68 1.48 0.48
N ARG A 52 1.52 1.73 -0.16
CA ARG A 52 1.40 2.74 -1.22
C ARG A 52 1.87 4.12 -0.75
N ILE A 53 1.38 4.56 0.41
CA ILE A 53 1.76 5.87 1.00
C ILE A 53 3.26 5.90 1.27
N ARG A 54 3.79 4.85 1.90
CA ARG A 54 5.23 4.72 2.17
C ARG A 54 6.08 4.78 0.90
N MET A 55 5.69 4.06 -0.15
CA MET A 55 6.42 4.06 -1.43
C MET A 55 6.39 5.44 -2.10
N ASP A 56 5.25 6.15 -2.05
CA ASP A 56 5.15 7.53 -2.56
C ASP A 56 6.06 8.50 -1.77
N GLU A 57 6.24 8.30 -0.47
CA GLU A 57 7.14 9.08 0.38
C GLU A 57 8.61 8.75 0.11
N GLU A 58 8.96 7.47 0.05
CA GLU A 58 10.31 6.99 -0.28
C GLU A 58 10.75 7.49 -1.66
N ALA A 59 9.87 7.46 -2.65
CA ALA A 59 10.13 7.98 -3.99
C ALA A 59 10.50 9.47 -3.97
N ARG A 60 9.75 10.30 -3.24
CA ARG A 60 10.04 11.73 -3.07
C ARG A 60 11.34 11.96 -2.33
N GLU A 61 11.61 11.16 -1.30
CA GLU A 61 12.81 11.30 -0.48
C GLU A 61 14.08 10.89 -1.22
N ILE A 62 14.04 9.81 -2.00
CA ILE A 62 15.15 9.38 -2.87
C ILE A 62 15.50 10.50 -3.85
N ASP A 63 14.51 11.08 -4.54
CA ASP A 63 14.74 12.17 -5.49
C ASP A 63 15.31 13.42 -4.79
N ARG A 64 14.81 13.74 -3.58
CA ARG A 64 15.30 14.86 -2.77
C ARG A 64 16.75 14.66 -2.33
N LEU A 65 17.10 13.49 -1.80
CA LEU A 65 18.44 13.17 -1.29
C LEU A 65 19.46 13.10 -2.43
N HIS A 66 19.08 12.54 -3.57
CA HIS A 66 19.91 12.48 -4.76
C HIS A 66 20.30 13.89 -5.25
N ARG A 67 19.32 14.80 -5.38
CA ARG A 67 19.58 16.20 -5.79
C ARG A 67 20.49 16.96 -4.83
N ARG A 68 20.54 16.54 -3.56
CA ARG A 68 21.37 17.15 -2.52
C ARG A 68 22.75 16.49 -2.36
N GLY A 69 23.01 15.38 -3.06
CA GLY A 69 24.23 14.60 -2.88
C GLY A 69 24.40 14.10 -1.45
N SER A 70 23.31 13.71 -0.78
CA SER A 70 23.33 13.29 0.62
C SER A 70 23.82 11.85 0.81
N ASP A 71 24.66 11.62 1.81
CA ASP A 71 25.16 10.28 2.18
C ASP A 71 24.04 9.31 2.59
N HIS A 72 22.93 9.82 3.14
CA HIS A 72 21.74 9.03 3.51
C HIS A 72 20.96 8.44 2.31
N LEU A 73 21.36 8.74 1.06
CA LEU A 73 20.71 8.21 -0.14
C LEU A 73 20.77 6.68 -0.18
N ALA A 74 21.93 6.09 0.13
CA ALA A 74 22.11 4.64 0.07
C ALA A 74 21.17 3.89 1.02
N GLU A 75 21.02 4.36 2.26
CA GLU A 75 20.07 3.79 3.23
C GLU A 75 18.62 3.90 2.76
N THR A 76 18.27 5.00 2.09
CA THR A 76 16.91 5.20 1.59
C THR A 76 16.62 4.32 0.38
N LEU A 77 17.60 4.08 -0.49
CA LEU A 77 17.49 3.12 -1.58
C LEU A 77 17.30 1.69 -1.06
N GLU A 78 18.02 1.29 -0.02
CA GLU A 78 17.87 -0.03 0.61
C GLU A 78 16.45 -0.21 1.19
N ARG A 79 15.94 0.80 1.89
CA ARG A 79 14.54 0.81 2.36
C ARG A 79 13.55 0.71 1.19
N GLY A 80 13.83 1.40 0.09
CA GLY A 80 13.06 1.31 -1.15
C GLY A 80 13.01 -0.12 -1.72
N SER A 81 14.13 -0.83 -1.74
CA SER A 81 14.19 -2.23 -2.18
C SER A 81 13.28 -3.14 -1.33
N GLN A 82 13.29 -2.96 -0.01
CA GLN A 82 12.43 -3.70 0.91
C GLN A 82 10.94 -3.40 0.68
N SER A 83 10.58 -2.14 0.43
CA SER A 83 9.21 -1.75 0.10
C SER A 83 8.74 -2.36 -1.21
N LEU A 84 9.58 -2.36 -2.25
CA LEU A 84 9.29 -3.00 -3.54
C LEU A 84 9.09 -4.52 -3.42
N GLN A 85 9.91 -5.19 -2.62
CA GLN A 85 9.75 -6.61 -2.33
C GLN A 85 8.40 -6.89 -1.65
N ARG A 86 8.07 -6.14 -0.58
CA ARG A 86 6.79 -6.27 0.13
C ARG A 86 5.59 -5.98 -0.78
N ALA A 87 5.70 -5.00 -1.67
CA ALA A 87 4.63 -4.67 -2.60
C ALA A 87 4.35 -5.82 -3.58
N SER A 88 5.39 -6.53 -4.01
CA SER A 88 5.26 -7.71 -4.87
C SER A 88 4.61 -8.89 -4.14
N GLU A 89 4.88 -9.04 -2.85
CA GLU A 89 4.18 -10.02 -2.00
C GLU A 89 2.69 -9.69 -1.83
N ILE A 90 2.37 -8.42 -1.60
CA ILE A 90 0.99 -7.95 -1.50
C ILE A 90 0.26 -8.11 -2.84
N ASP A 91 0.91 -7.81 -3.98
CA ASP A 91 0.31 -8.01 -5.30
C ASP A 91 -0.06 -9.47 -5.56
N ARG A 92 0.82 -10.41 -5.18
CA ARG A 92 0.51 -11.85 -5.24
C ARG A 92 -0.72 -12.19 -4.41
N ARG A 93 -0.84 -11.65 -3.19
CA ARG A 93 -2.01 -11.85 -2.31
C ARG A 93 -3.30 -11.26 -2.90
N PHE A 94 -3.22 -10.14 -3.61
CA PHE A 94 -4.36 -9.64 -4.38
C PHE A 94 -4.79 -10.65 -5.44
N GLY A 95 -3.85 -11.26 -6.16
CA GLY A 95 -4.15 -12.34 -7.12
C GLY A 95 -4.99 -13.46 -6.50
N TRP A 96 -4.55 -14.01 -5.36
CA TRP A 96 -5.28 -15.06 -4.64
C TRP A 96 -6.72 -14.65 -4.25
N LEU A 97 -6.91 -13.43 -3.74
CA LEU A 97 -8.25 -12.96 -3.35
C LEU A 97 -9.15 -12.66 -4.56
N VAL A 98 -8.57 -12.22 -5.67
CA VAL A 98 -9.28 -12.02 -6.93
C VAL A 98 -9.76 -13.37 -7.46
N ASP A 99 -8.89 -14.38 -7.48
CA ASP A 99 -9.24 -15.73 -7.94
C ASP A 99 -10.34 -16.36 -7.06
N ASP A 100 -10.26 -16.21 -5.73
CA ASP A 100 -11.30 -16.68 -4.80
C ASP A 100 -12.64 -15.94 -5.01
N ALA A 101 -12.62 -14.61 -5.20
CA ALA A 101 -13.82 -13.83 -5.47
C ALA A 101 -14.48 -14.22 -6.81
N LEU A 102 -13.68 -14.44 -7.86
CA LEU A 102 -14.15 -14.95 -9.14
C LEU A 102 -14.79 -16.33 -9.00
N TYR A 103 -14.14 -17.25 -8.28
CA TYR A 103 -14.66 -18.59 -8.03
C TYR A 103 -16.01 -18.58 -7.30
N ARG A 104 -16.20 -17.66 -6.35
CA ARG A 104 -17.44 -17.49 -5.57
C ARG A 104 -18.52 -16.66 -6.27
N GLY A 105 -18.21 -16.01 -7.40
CA GLY A 105 -19.12 -15.06 -8.05
C GLY A 105 -19.34 -13.75 -7.27
N ASP A 106 -18.42 -13.38 -6.37
CA ASP A 106 -18.53 -12.17 -5.54
C ASP A 106 -18.03 -10.94 -6.30
N THR A 107 -18.89 -10.42 -7.19
CA THR A 107 -18.55 -9.29 -8.08
C THR A 107 -18.42 -7.95 -7.36
N ASN A 108 -19.15 -7.76 -6.25
CA ASN A 108 -19.14 -6.50 -5.49
C ASN A 108 -17.76 -6.17 -4.90
N HIS A 109 -17.03 -7.18 -4.45
CA HIS A 109 -15.70 -7.00 -3.87
C HIS A 109 -14.59 -7.04 -4.92
N LEU A 110 -14.86 -7.65 -6.08
CA LEU A 110 -13.89 -7.79 -7.17
C LEU A 110 -13.41 -6.43 -7.70
N GLU A 111 -14.33 -5.50 -7.94
CA GLU A 111 -13.97 -4.15 -8.39
C GLU A 111 -13.08 -3.43 -7.36
N GLN A 112 -13.40 -3.55 -6.08
CA GLN A 112 -12.65 -2.93 -4.99
C GLN A 112 -11.23 -3.51 -4.90
N LEU A 113 -11.09 -4.84 -5.03
CA LEU A 113 -9.80 -5.52 -5.05
C LEU A 113 -8.92 -5.02 -6.20
N TYR A 114 -9.46 -4.97 -7.43
CA TYR A 114 -8.70 -4.45 -8.57
C TYR A 114 -8.32 -2.99 -8.40
N ARG A 115 -9.24 -2.15 -7.91
CA ARG A 115 -8.98 -0.72 -7.68
C ARG A 115 -7.82 -0.51 -6.70
N CYS A 116 -7.83 -1.19 -5.56
CA CYS A 116 -6.75 -1.09 -4.57
C CYS A 116 -5.44 -1.68 -5.09
N ARG A 117 -5.50 -2.81 -5.80
CA ARG A 117 -4.34 -3.42 -6.46
C ARG A 117 -3.69 -2.45 -7.44
N PHE A 118 -4.45 -1.81 -8.33
CA PHE A 118 -3.90 -0.86 -9.30
C PHE A 118 -3.30 0.38 -8.64
N ARG A 119 -3.88 0.86 -7.54
CA ARG A 119 -3.32 1.98 -6.77
C ARG A 119 -1.99 1.61 -6.13
N LEU A 120 -1.85 0.40 -5.62
CA LEU A 120 -0.58 -0.14 -5.13
C LEU A 120 0.44 -0.25 -6.26
N LEU A 121 0.08 -0.87 -7.38
CA LEU A 121 0.96 -1.05 -8.55
C LEU A 121 1.42 0.27 -9.15
N ARG A 122 0.57 1.30 -9.13
CA ARG A 122 0.97 2.65 -9.52
C ARG A 122 2.11 3.19 -8.65
N ALA A 123 1.97 3.14 -7.32
CA ALA A 123 3.03 3.61 -6.42
C ALA A 123 4.29 2.73 -6.51
N TYR A 124 4.12 1.42 -6.66
CA TYR A 124 5.22 0.50 -6.93
C TYR A 124 6.02 0.91 -8.16
N SER A 125 5.33 1.15 -9.29
CA SER A 125 5.99 1.56 -10.53
C SER A 125 6.70 2.90 -10.40
N GLY A 126 6.09 3.86 -9.67
CA GLY A 126 6.69 5.16 -9.41
C GLY A 126 7.97 5.07 -8.58
N LEU A 127 7.94 4.30 -7.49
CA LEU A 127 9.13 4.06 -6.68
C LEU A 127 10.21 3.31 -7.47
N TRP A 128 9.84 2.26 -8.20
CA TRP A 128 10.78 1.43 -8.95
C TRP A 128 11.55 2.26 -9.99
N LEU A 129 10.86 3.11 -10.74
CA LEU A 129 11.50 3.96 -11.76
C LEU A 129 12.54 4.90 -11.13
N ILE A 130 12.18 5.61 -10.06
CA ILE A 130 13.09 6.54 -9.38
C ILE A 130 14.25 5.77 -8.73
N HIS A 131 13.94 4.67 -8.03
CA HIS A 131 14.93 3.84 -7.36
C HIS A 131 15.99 3.31 -8.33
N ASN A 132 15.56 2.78 -9.47
CA ASN A 132 16.45 2.27 -10.51
C ASN A 132 17.28 3.38 -11.17
N GLU A 133 16.67 4.54 -11.46
CA GLU A 133 17.39 5.70 -12.00
C GLU A 133 18.48 6.22 -11.03
N ARG A 134 18.25 6.12 -9.71
CA ARG A 134 19.18 6.60 -8.68
C ARG A 134 20.20 5.55 -8.22
N GLY A 135 20.31 4.42 -8.92
CA GLY A 135 21.31 3.38 -8.66
C GLY A 135 20.93 2.40 -7.54
N GLY A 136 19.65 2.31 -7.21
CA GLY A 136 19.15 1.28 -6.30
C GLY A 136 19.20 -0.12 -6.94
N ILE A 137 19.47 -1.14 -6.13
CA ILE A 137 19.47 -2.54 -6.56
C ILE A 137 18.05 -3.08 -6.42
N SER A 138 17.41 -3.32 -7.56
CA SER A 138 16.08 -3.93 -7.60
C SER A 138 16.15 -5.39 -7.11
N PRO A 139 15.21 -5.86 -6.27
CA PRO A 139 15.23 -7.22 -5.71
C PRO A 139 14.78 -8.32 -6.71
N PHE A 140 14.86 -8.08 -8.02
CA PHE A 140 14.42 -9.00 -9.08
C PHE A 140 15.58 -9.36 -10.00
#